data_AF-W4H1U8-F1
#
_entry.id   AF-W4H1U8-F1
#
_cell.length_a   1.000
_cell.length_b   1.000
_cell.length_c   1.000
_cell.angle_alpha   90.00
_cell.angle_beta   90.00
_cell.angle_gamma   90.00
#
_symmetry.space_group_name_H-M   'P 1'
#
loop_
_entity.id
_entity.type
_entity.pdbx_description
1 polymer ?
#
loop_
_entity_poly.entity_id
_entity_poly.type
_entity_poly.pdbx_seq_one_letter_code
_entity_poly.pdbx_strand_id
1 'polypeptide(L)'
;MGNLIASGALASGRCNMAKNVHWISIAAPMEGTKSSNCIEKVCQNEWMAPLSVAIGSMSPAPPAILSMRHMSTVAVPMKQKFKDAQHAWARHVTRLSCAVVPGDWDGFGSHAETSLHYKARANHMDAAFQNGDGWWGSDRKPMQWFQCTL
;
A
#
# COMPACT_ATOMS: atom_id res chain seq x y z
N MET A 1 2.24 2.77 -2.58
CA MET A 1 3.56 3.09 -1.97
C MET A 1 3.71 4.50 -1.43
N GLY A 2 2.88 5.47 -1.83
CA GLY A 2 3.02 6.85 -1.33
C GLY A 2 3.16 6.93 0.19
N ASN A 3 2.42 6.08 0.91
CA ASN A 3 2.56 5.97 2.36
C ASN A 3 3.97 5.60 2.81
N LEU A 4 4.54 4.49 2.31
CA LEU A 4 5.87 4.05 2.71
C LEU A 4 6.96 5.07 2.32
N ILE A 5 6.81 5.76 1.19
CA ILE A 5 7.75 6.81 0.75
C ILE A 5 7.70 8.00 1.72
N ALA A 6 6.51 8.52 2.01
CA ALA A 6 6.32 9.62 2.96
C ALA A 6 6.80 9.24 4.36
N SER A 7 6.47 8.03 4.81
CA SER A 7 6.91 7.50 6.09
C SER A 7 8.42 7.34 6.18
N GLY A 8 9.06 6.87 5.11
CA GLY A 8 10.52 6.77 5.04
C GLY A 8 11.20 8.14 5.06
N ALA A 9 10.60 9.15 4.43
CA ALA A 9 11.11 10.52 4.47
C ALA A 9 11.05 11.12 5.89
N LEU A 10 9.95 10.90 6.62
CA LEU A 10 9.82 11.29 8.03
C LEU A 10 10.78 10.50 8.93
N ALA A 11 10.85 9.18 8.76
CA ALA A 11 11.71 8.30 9.56
C ALA A 11 13.20 8.62 9.37
N SER A 12 13.60 9.05 8.17
CA SER A 12 14.98 9.45 7.86
C SER A 12 15.28 10.92 8.17
N GLY A 13 14.31 11.68 8.71
CA GLY A 13 14.49 13.10 9.03
C GLY A 13 14.65 14.01 7.80
N ARG A 14 14.31 13.53 6.60
CA ARG A 14 14.37 14.35 5.37
C ARG A 14 13.26 15.39 5.29
N CYS A 15 12.16 15.15 6.00
CA CYS A 15 11.06 16.11 6.14
C CYS A 15 10.38 15.96 7.51
N ASN A 16 9.51 16.91 7.82
CA ASN A 16 8.66 16.91 9.02
C ASN A 16 7.21 17.16 8.64
N MET A 17 6.29 16.66 9.46
CA MET A 17 4.86 16.91 9.28
C MET A 17 4.48 18.28 9.84
N ALA A 18 3.83 19.13 9.04
CA ALA A 18 3.34 20.42 9.51
C ALA A 18 2.12 20.25 10.42
N LYS A 19 1.87 21.23 11.31
CA LYS A 19 0.86 21.14 12.38
C LYS A 19 -0.59 21.00 11.88
N ASN A 20 -0.88 21.48 10.66
CA ASN A 20 -2.23 21.52 10.09
C ASN A 20 -2.37 20.59 8.86
N VAL A 21 -1.62 19.50 8.81
CA VAL A 21 -1.72 18.51 7.73
C VAL A 21 -2.36 17.25 8.26
N HIS A 22 -3.42 16.81 7.58
CA HIS A 22 -4.01 15.49 7.80
C HIS A 22 -3.43 14.49 6.79
N TRP A 23 -2.99 13.35 7.28
CA TRP A 23 -2.57 12.24 6.43
C TRP A 23 -3.64 11.17 6.43
N ILE A 24 -4.24 11.00 5.26
CA ILE A 24 -5.14 9.88 4.94
C ILE A 24 -4.31 8.78 4.30
N SER A 25 -4.07 7.69 5.02
CA SER A 25 -3.33 6.56 4.47
C SER A 25 -4.27 5.63 3.72
N ILE A 26 -4.03 5.49 2.41
CA ILE A 26 -4.79 4.61 1.52
C ILE A 26 -3.98 3.36 1.16
N ALA A 27 -4.49 2.16 1.47
CA ALA A 27 -3.92 0.87 1.05
C ALA A 27 -2.38 0.81 1.09
N ALA A 28 -1.80 1.11 2.26
CA ALA A 28 -0.36 1.25 2.43
C ALA A 28 0.35 -0.12 2.48
N PRO A 29 1.13 -0.52 1.46
CA PRO A 29 2.00 -1.69 1.55
C PRO A 29 3.24 -1.36 2.41
N MET A 30 3.03 -1.17 3.72
CA MET A 30 4.09 -0.75 4.64
C MET A 30 5.18 -1.81 4.84
N GLU A 31 4.99 -3.01 4.32
CA GLU A 31 5.96 -4.10 4.29
C GLU A 31 6.57 -4.32 2.90
N GLY A 32 6.23 -3.49 1.90
CA GLY A 32 6.49 -3.77 0.50
C GLY A 32 5.48 -4.77 -0.09
N THR A 33 5.81 -5.41 -1.21
CA THR A 33 4.91 -6.34 -1.88
C THR A 33 5.59 -7.65 -2.28
N LYS A 34 4.91 -8.77 -2.01
CA LYS A 34 5.33 -10.10 -2.48
C LYS A 34 5.20 -10.24 -4.01
N SER A 35 4.38 -9.41 -4.66
CA SER A 35 4.27 -9.39 -6.12
C SER A 35 5.58 -8.94 -6.78
N SER A 36 6.29 -7.98 -6.18
CA SER A 36 7.62 -7.56 -6.64
C SER A 36 8.61 -8.73 -6.61
N ASN A 37 8.62 -9.50 -5.51
CA ASN A 37 9.44 -10.71 -5.41
C ASN A 37 9.05 -11.77 -6.44
N CYS A 38 7.76 -11.88 -6.77
CA CYS A 38 7.28 -12.80 -7.79
C CYS A 38 7.78 -12.41 -9.18
N ILE A 39 7.64 -11.13 -9.56
CA ILE A 39 8.14 -10.58 -10.82
C ILE A 39 9.65 -10.80 -10.94
N GLU A 40 10.41 -10.46 -9.89
CA GLU A 40 11.86 -10.71 -9.85
C GLU A 40 12.20 -12.17 -10.14
N LYS A 41 11.50 -13.12 -9.52
CA LYS A 41 11.74 -14.56 -9.73
C LYS A 41 11.34 -15.02 -11.14
N VAL A 42 10.25 -14.51 -11.69
CA VAL A 42 9.82 -14.81 -13.07
C VAL A 42 10.85 -14.29 -14.07
N CYS A 43 11.35 -13.07 -13.89
CA CYS A 43 12.40 -12.51 -14.73
C CYS A 43 13.76 -13.24 -14.61
N GLN A 44 14.01 -13.91 -13.47
CA GLN A 44 15.23 -14.70 -13.23
C GLN A 44 15.12 -16.16 -13.69
N ASN A 45 13.90 -16.71 -13.73
CA ASN A 45 13.62 -18.11 -14.07
C ASN A 45 12.41 -18.20 -15.01
N GLU A 46 12.65 -18.09 -16.33
CA GLU A 46 11.64 -18.09 -17.40
C GLU A 46 10.78 -19.38 -17.50
N TRP A 47 11.02 -20.37 -16.63
CA TRP A 47 10.30 -21.65 -16.58
C TRP A 47 8.92 -21.58 -15.89
N MET A 48 8.55 -20.45 -15.25
CA MET A 48 7.18 -20.20 -14.77
C MET A 48 6.25 -19.73 -15.91
N ALA A 49 6.23 -20.51 -17.00
CA ALA A 49 5.68 -20.18 -18.33
C ALA A 49 4.29 -19.50 -18.34
N PRO A 50 3.26 -19.97 -17.58
CA PRO A 50 1.93 -19.37 -17.60
C PRO A 50 1.89 -17.97 -16.97
N LEU A 51 2.72 -17.75 -15.93
CA LEU A 51 2.80 -16.48 -15.23
C LEU A 51 3.67 -15.49 -16.01
N SER A 52 4.74 -15.95 -16.66
CA SER A 52 5.54 -15.13 -17.57
C SER A 52 4.75 -14.62 -18.79
N VAL A 53 3.66 -15.26 -19.22
CA VAL A 53 2.78 -14.67 -20.27
C VAL A 53 2.00 -13.47 -19.72
N ALA A 54 1.54 -13.53 -18.47
CA ALA A 54 0.78 -12.43 -17.83
C ALA A 54 1.67 -11.25 -17.41
N ILE A 55 2.94 -11.50 -17.11
CA ILE A 55 3.90 -10.50 -16.61
C ILE A 55 5.04 -10.23 -17.63
N GLY A 56 4.96 -10.80 -18.83
CA GLY A 56 6.08 -10.87 -19.79
C GLY A 56 6.58 -9.52 -20.29
N SER A 57 5.73 -8.49 -20.23
CA SER A 57 6.11 -7.11 -20.57
C SER A 57 6.92 -6.41 -19.46
N MET A 58 7.08 -7.02 -18.29
CA MET A 58 7.81 -6.44 -17.15
C MET A 58 9.20 -7.04 -16.96
N SER A 59 9.66 -7.90 -17.88
CA SER A 59 11.01 -8.45 -17.91
C SER A 59 11.92 -7.60 -18.80
N PRO A 60 13.14 -7.24 -18.36
CA PRO A 60 13.69 -7.46 -17.02
C PRO A 60 12.98 -6.60 -15.96
N ALA A 61 12.84 -7.13 -14.74
CA ALA A 61 12.18 -6.43 -13.64
C ALA A 61 12.82 -5.04 -13.46
N PRO A 62 12.08 -3.93 -13.69
CA PRO A 62 12.68 -2.62 -13.63
C PRO A 62 13.10 -2.30 -12.19
N PRO A 63 14.14 -1.47 -11.97
CA PRO A 63 14.61 -1.12 -10.63
C PRO A 63 13.50 -0.60 -9.70
N ALA A 64 12.52 0.11 -10.26
CA ALA A 64 11.34 0.58 -9.53
C ALA A 64 10.47 -0.56 -8.98
N ILE A 65 10.38 -1.70 -9.66
CA ILE A 65 9.71 -2.90 -9.14
C ILE A 65 10.61 -3.57 -8.10
N LEU A 66 11.92 -3.65 -8.32
CA LEU A 66 12.85 -4.27 -7.36
C LEU A 66 13.00 -3.47 -6.06
N SER A 67 12.76 -2.15 -6.07
CA SER A 67 12.73 -1.33 -4.85
C SER A 67 11.53 -1.60 -3.94
N MET A 68 10.61 -2.47 -4.38
CA MET A 68 9.32 -2.74 -3.75
C MET A 68 9.25 -4.11 -3.07
N ARG A 69 10.38 -4.82 -3.01
CA ARG A 69 10.45 -6.15 -2.41
C ARG A 69 9.85 -6.14 -1.01
N HIS A 70 9.21 -7.25 -0.67
CA HIS A 70 8.69 -7.43 0.67
C HIS A 70 9.83 -7.44 1.70
N MET A 71 9.64 -6.78 2.85
CA MET A 71 10.66 -6.61 3.89
C MET A 71 11.18 -7.93 4.49
N SER A 72 10.46 -9.04 4.29
CA SER A 72 10.92 -10.38 4.69
C SER A 72 12.03 -10.95 3.79
N THR A 73 12.27 -10.34 2.63
CA THR A 73 13.20 -10.83 1.60
C THR A 73 14.41 -9.92 1.40
N VAL A 74 14.47 -8.81 2.14
CA VAL A 74 15.56 -7.82 2.06
C VAL A 74 16.54 -8.01 3.21
N ALA A 75 17.76 -7.50 3.05
CA ALA A 75 18.78 -7.52 4.09
C ALA A 75 18.33 -6.79 5.37
N VAL A 76 18.91 -7.19 6.52
CA VAL A 76 18.57 -6.65 7.86
C VAL A 76 18.56 -5.11 7.91
N PRO A 77 19.55 -4.38 7.37
CA PRO A 77 19.53 -2.92 7.41
C PRO A 77 18.33 -2.31 6.67
N MET A 78 17.89 -2.94 5.58
CA MET A 78 16.71 -2.49 4.84
C MET A 78 15.43 -2.84 5.61
N LYS A 79 15.37 -4.03 6.22
CA LYS A 79 14.25 -4.44 7.07
C LYS A 79 14.04 -3.47 8.24
N GLN A 80 15.12 -2.93 8.81
CA GLN A 80 15.03 -1.91 9.84
C GLN A 80 14.39 -0.61 9.32
N LYS A 81 14.77 -0.15 8.13
CA LYS A 81 14.16 1.04 7.50
C LYS A 81 12.66 0.88 7.27
N PHE A 82 12.19 -0.33 6.92
CA PHE A 82 10.75 -0.61 6.83
C PHE A 82 10.06 -0.43 8.19
N LYS A 83 10.64 -0.95 9.28
CA LYS A 83 10.11 -0.79 10.63
C LYS A 83 10.10 0.68 11.07
N ASP A 84 11.18 1.43 10.81
CA ASP A 84 11.25 2.85 11.16
C ASP A 84 10.18 3.66 10.41
N ALA A 85 9.97 3.34 9.13
CA ALA A 85 8.88 3.91 8.34
C ALA A 85 7.50 3.52 8.91
N GLN A 86 7.28 2.27 9.31
CA GLN A 86 6.04 1.84 9.97
C GLN A 86 5.77 2.63 11.26
N HIS A 87 6.81 2.86 12.08
CA HIS A 87 6.69 3.68 13.28
C HIS A 87 6.39 5.16 12.97
N ALA A 88 6.98 5.73 11.92
CA ALA A 88 6.65 7.08 11.47
C ALA A 88 5.22 7.18 10.94
N TRP A 89 4.79 6.20 10.13
CA TRP A 89 3.43 6.07 9.64
C TRP A 89 2.41 6.06 10.79
N ALA A 90 2.59 5.16 11.75
CA ALA A 90 1.67 4.99 12.89
C ALA A 90 1.55 6.26 13.74
N ARG A 91 2.60 7.09 13.81
CA ARG A 91 2.59 8.35 14.58
C ARG A 91 1.90 9.50 13.86
N HIS A 92 1.94 9.53 12.53
CA HIS A 92 1.53 10.72 11.75
C HIS A 92 0.26 10.54 10.94
N VAL A 93 -0.19 9.30 10.74
CA VAL A 93 -1.42 9.03 10.00
C VAL A 93 -2.64 9.32 10.87
N THR A 94 -3.48 10.24 10.41
CA THR A 94 -4.65 10.71 11.14
C THR A 94 -5.94 10.01 10.70
N ARG A 95 -5.95 9.45 9.49
CA ARG A 95 -7.10 8.73 8.91
C ARG A 95 -6.59 7.54 8.10
N LEU A 96 -7.34 6.45 8.12
CA LEU A 96 -7.06 5.27 7.31
C LEU A 96 -8.24 5.05 6.35
N SER A 97 -7.91 4.76 5.10
CA SER A 97 -8.84 4.20 4.13
C SER A 97 -8.19 2.95 3.55
N CYS A 98 -8.84 1.80 3.61
CA CYS A 98 -8.28 0.54 3.09
C CYS A 98 -6.92 0.14 3.74
N ALA A 99 -6.66 0.46 5.01
CA ALA A 99 -5.34 0.18 5.59
C ALA A 99 -5.21 -1.26 6.08
N VAL A 100 -4.03 -1.86 5.88
CA VAL A 100 -3.61 -3.07 6.61
C VAL A 100 -2.78 -2.57 7.79
N VAL A 101 -3.38 -2.50 8.98
CA VAL A 101 -2.66 -2.20 10.21
C VAL A 101 -1.99 -3.50 10.69
N PRO A 102 -0.70 -3.51 11.06
CA PRO A 102 -0.12 -4.66 11.75
C PRO A 102 -0.82 -4.83 13.10
N GLY A 103 -1.76 -5.77 13.18
CA GLY A 103 -2.23 -6.33 14.44
C GLY A 103 -3.42 -5.67 15.15
N ASP A 104 -4.06 -4.61 14.63
CA ASP A 104 -5.27 -4.09 15.28
C ASP A 104 -6.30 -3.53 14.29
N TRP A 105 -7.52 -4.08 14.35
CA TRP A 105 -8.70 -3.62 13.60
C TRP A 105 -9.77 -3.05 14.54
N ASP A 106 -9.53 -3.04 15.85
CA ASP A 106 -10.50 -2.54 16.82
C ASP A 106 -10.62 -1.02 16.67
N GLY A 107 -11.86 -0.55 16.53
CA GLY A 107 -12.17 0.85 16.23
C GLY A 107 -12.46 1.16 14.76
N PHE A 108 -12.38 0.19 13.86
CA PHE A 108 -12.82 0.35 12.47
C PHE A 108 -14.26 -0.09 12.26
N GLY A 109 -15.10 0.82 11.75
CA GLY A 109 -16.45 0.49 11.33
C GLY A 109 -16.48 -0.17 9.95
N SER A 110 -17.64 -0.76 9.63
CA SER A 110 -17.87 -1.55 8.41
C SER A 110 -18.69 -0.81 7.35
N HIS A 111 -18.98 0.48 7.54
CA HIS A 111 -19.73 1.28 6.55
C HIS A 111 -19.07 2.63 6.24
N ALA A 112 -18.86 2.92 4.96
CA ALA A 112 -18.19 4.15 4.50
C ALA A 112 -18.91 5.46 4.91
N GLU A 113 -20.23 5.44 4.97
CA GLU A 113 -21.04 6.64 5.23
C GLU A 113 -21.21 6.96 6.72
N THR A 114 -21.12 5.96 7.59
CA THR A 114 -21.43 6.11 9.02
C THR A 114 -20.21 5.90 9.93
N SER A 115 -19.12 5.37 9.39
CA SER A 115 -17.91 5.08 10.17
C SER A 115 -16.84 6.13 9.92
N LEU A 116 -16.44 6.86 10.97
CA LEU A 116 -15.33 7.82 10.90
C LEU A 116 -14.01 7.16 10.48
N HIS A 117 -13.78 5.94 10.95
CA HIS A 117 -12.64 5.10 10.62
C HIS A 117 -13.16 3.86 9.91
N TYR A 118 -13.23 3.92 8.58
CA TYR A 118 -13.86 2.87 7.80
C TYR A 118 -12.85 1.83 7.27
N LYS A 119 -13.16 0.53 7.47
CA LYS A 119 -12.44 -0.59 6.87
C LYS A 119 -12.88 -0.82 5.43
N ALA A 120 -12.32 -0.03 4.52
CA ALA A 120 -12.44 -0.36 3.11
C ALA A 120 -11.65 -1.64 2.77
N ARG A 121 -12.22 -2.48 1.91
CA ARG A 121 -11.66 -3.75 1.42
C ARG A 121 -11.25 -3.60 -0.04
N ALA A 122 -10.55 -2.51 -0.33
CA ALA A 122 -9.93 -2.26 -1.63
C ALA A 122 -8.54 -2.90 -1.68
N ASN A 123 -8.21 -3.51 -2.81
CA ASN A 123 -6.87 -3.98 -3.14
C ASN A 123 -6.14 -2.96 -4.03
N HIS A 124 -4.90 -3.27 -4.42
CA HIS A 124 -4.08 -2.37 -5.22
C HIS A 124 -4.72 -1.98 -6.56
N MET A 125 -5.48 -2.88 -7.19
CA MET A 125 -6.14 -2.67 -8.47
C MET A 125 -7.38 -1.79 -8.34
N ASP A 126 -8.13 -1.94 -7.25
CA ASP A 126 -9.31 -1.12 -6.97
C ASP A 126 -8.93 0.37 -6.81
N ALA A 127 -7.77 0.64 -6.20
CA ALA A 127 -7.23 1.99 -6.04
C ALA A 127 -6.67 2.62 -7.33
N ALA A 128 -6.57 1.85 -8.43
CA ALA A 128 -6.21 2.39 -9.73
C ALA A 128 -7.41 3.01 -10.47
N PHE A 129 -8.63 2.89 -9.92
CA PHE A 129 -9.89 3.37 -10.48
C PHE A 129 -10.22 2.87 -11.90
N GLN A 130 -9.49 1.88 -12.41
CA GLN A 130 -9.63 1.42 -13.80
C GLN A 130 -10.99 0.74 -14.07
N ASN A 131 -11.57 0.11 -13.04
CA ASN A 131 -12.78 -0.71 -13.17
C ASN A 131 -14.00 -0.13 -12.42
N GLY A 132 -13.88 1.09 -11.89
CA GLY A 132 -14.95 1.74 -11.13
C GLY A 132 -15.23 1.09 -9.77
N ASP A 133 -16.45 1.29 -9.27
CA ASP A 133 -16.90 0.77 -7.99
C ASP A 133 -17.30 -0.70 -8.06
N GLY A 134 -16.89 -1.48 -7.06
CA GLY A 134 -17.29 -2.88 -6.90
C GLY A 134 -18.80 -2.99 -6.73
N TRP A 135 -19.43 -4.03 -7.31
CA TRP A 135 -20.88 -4.15 -7.33
C TRP A 135 -21.53 -4.43 -5.95
N TRP A 136 -20.76 -4.92 -4.99
CA TRP A 136 -21.25 -5.39 -3.68
C TRP A 136 -20.42 -4.80 -2.55
N GLY A 137 -21.08 -4.50 -1.43
CA GLY A 137 -20.46 -3.96 -0.22
C GLY A 137 -20.17 -2.46 -0.33
N SER A 138 -20.36 -1.74 0.78
CA SER A 138 -19.99 -0.33 0.88
C SER A 138 -18.47 -0.14 0.98
N ASP A 139 -17.70 -1.24 1.06
CA ASP A 139 -16.26 -1.33 1.34
C ASP A 139 -15.41 -1.44 0.08
N ARG A 140 -16.06 -1.33 -1.08
CA ARG A 140 -15.43 -1.45 -2.39
C ARG A 140 -15.97 -0.38 -3.36
N LYS A 141 -16.14 0.86 -2.89
CA LYS A 141 -16.68 1.98 -3.67
C LYS A 141 -15.66 3.13 -3.84
N PRO A 142 -14.43 2.84 -4.33
CA PRO A 142 -13.36 3.83 -4.38
C PRO A 142 -13.73 5.13 -5.13
N MET A 143 -14.44 5.05 -6.26
CA MET A 143 -14.84 6.25 -7.03
C MET A 143 -15.89 7.07 -6.28
N GLN A 144 -16.92 6.43 -5.74
CA GLN A 144 -17.95 7.12 -4.96
C GLN A 144 -17.34 7.85 -3.76
N TRP A 145 -16.41 7.22 -3.03
CA TRP A 145 -15.73 7.88 -1.92
C TRP A 145 -14.91 9.10 -2.38
N PHE A 146 -14.21 8.99 -3.51
CA PHE A 146 -13.42 10.08 -4.07
C PHE A 146 -14.31 11.26 -4.50
N GLN A 147 -15.44 10.99 -5.14
CA GLN A 147 -16.40 12.02 -5.54
C GLN A 147 -17.02 12.74 -4.35
N CYS A 148 -17.31 12.04 -3.24
CA CYS A 148 -17.83 12.67 -2.03
C CYS A 148 -16.81 13.58 -1.31
N THR A 149 -15.54 13.57 -1.71
CA THR A 149 -14.48 14.45 -1.15
C THR A 149 -14.19 15.69 -2.00
N LEU A 150 -14.83 15.81 -3.17
CA LEU A 150 -14.76 16.97 -4.07
C LEU A 150 -15.98 17.86 -3.85
#